data_AF-A0A8T5PTW6-F1
#
_entry.id   AF-A0A8T5PTW6-F1
#
_cell.length_a   1.000
_cell.length_b   1.000
_cell.length_c   1.000
_cell.angle_alpha   90.00
_cell.angle_beta   90.00
_cell.angle_gamma   90.00
#
_symmetry.space_group_name_H-M   'P 1'
#
loop_
_entity.id
_entity.type
_entity.pdbx_description
1 polymer ?
#
loop_
_entity_poly.entity_id
_entity_poly.type
_entity_poly.pdbx_seq_one_letter_code
_entity_poly.pdbx_strand_id
1 'polypeptide(L)'
;MQQLKLIKDLDKLEETLREQIKNIFSKGERIAVKVHMGEARNQYYIKAPIIKRIVNVLEELGLKPFLFDSIVLYRGERDTVEKYYKTAEMHGFTEEKIGCPIVISDKGIDIKTKDMTVHVCKELTDIDSMLVVSHVKGHCCYGFGGAIKNLGMGGVTPESKKDIHNGGQAETDDLLAQSAQAVLSGFKKVFYINFLIDIAKNCDCANDAGPIVADNIGILFGIDIVAIDKASVDLVYKQKSGVFEKLHDHDPYLQIKYSKELGLGEEEYDIS
;
A
#
# COMPACT_ATOMS: atom_id res chain seq x y z
N MET A 1 -9.42 -19.31 -7.29
CA MET A 1 -8.03 -18.90 -7.61
C MET A 1 -8.02 -17.57 -8.33
N GLN A 2 -7.34 -16.58 -7.76
CA GLN A 2 -7.22 -15.20 -8.27
C GLN A 2 -6.10 -15.10 -9.32
N GLN A 3 -6.35 -14.40 -10.42
CA GLN A 3 -5.33 -14.20 -11.45
C GLN A 3 -4.46 -12.99 -11.10
N LEU A 4 -3.15 -13.21 -10.99
CA LEU A 4 -2.15 -12.16 -10.84
C LEU A 4 -1.29 -12.07 -12.09
N LYS A 5 -0.70 -10.88 -12.30
CA LYS A 5 0.25 -10.63 -13.37
C LYS A 5 1.59 -10.21 -12.77
N LEU A 6 2.67 -10.89 -13.13
CA LEU A 6 4.04 -10.50 -12.73
C LEU A 6 4.84 -10.05 -13.94
N ILE A 7 5.44 -8.87 -13.86
CA ILE A 7 6.46 -8.42 -14.83
C ILE A 7 7.78 -8.19 -14.12
N LYS A 8 8.89 -8.58 -14.75
CA LYS A 8 10.24 -8.34 -14.23
C LYS A 8 10.87 -7.05 -14.77
N ASP A 9 10.37 -6.62 -15.92
CA ASP A 9 10.89 -5.48 -16.66
C ASP A 9 10.01 -4.25 -16.40
N LEU A 10 10.62 -3.22 -15.79
CA LEU A 10 9.95 -1.97 -15.46
C LEU A 10 9.50 -1.22 -16.74
N ASP A 11 10.12 -1.45 -17.89
CA ASP A 11 9.74 -0.81 -19.15
C ASP A 11 8.36 -1.28 -19.65
N LYS A 12 7.87 -2.42 -19.13
CA LYS A 12 6.54 -2.95 -19.44
C LYS A 12 5.42 -2.45 -18.51
N LEU A 13 5.73 -1.55 -17.58
CA LEU A 13 4.80 -1.06 -16.56
C LEU A 13 3.54 -0.46 -17.19
N GLU A 14 3.67 0.48 -18.13
CA GLU A 14 2.55 1.21 -18.70
C GLU A 14 1.65 0.33 -19.56
N GLU A 15 2.25 -0.50 -20.42
CA GLU A 15 1.52 -1.47 -21.25
C GLU A 15 0.72 -2.43 -20.38
N THR A 16 1.40 -3.07 -19.41
CA THR A 16 0.77 -4.05 -18.52
C THR A 16 -0.33 -3.40 -17.69
N LEU A 17 -0.06 -2.25 -17.06
CA LEU A 17 -1.04 -1.56 -16.24
C LEU A 17 -2.30 -1.21 -17.06
N ARG A 18 -2.11 -0.65 -18.26
CA ARG A 18 -3.21 -0.28 -19.16
C ARG A 18 -4.07 -1.49 -19.50
N GLU A 19 -3.45 -2.64 -19.81
CA GLU A 19 -4.18 -3.87 -20.10
C GLU A 19 -4.96 -4.41 -18.92
N GLN A 20 -4.38 -4.36 -17.72
CA GLN A 20 -5.00 -4.91 -16.51
C GLN A 20 -6.20 -4.07 -16.03
N ILE A 21 -6.15 -2.74 -16.17
CA ILE A 21 -7.17 -1.85 -15.57
C ILE A 21 -8.21 -1.30 -16.55
N LYS A 22 -8.03 -1.44 -17.87
CA LYS A 22 -8.92 -0.85 -18.90
C LYS A 22 -10.41 -1.20 -18.76
N ASN A 23 -10.72 -2.35 -18.15
CA ASN A 23 -12.09 -2.84 -17.96
C ASN A 23 -12.53 -2.79 -16.49
N ILE A 24 -11.70 -2.25 -15.60
CA ILE A 24 -11.99 -2.12 -14.17
C ILE A 24 -12.60 -0.74 -13.92
N PHE A 25 -11.88 0.31 -14.28
CA PHE A 25 -12.31 1.69 -14.04
C PHE A 25 -13.03 2.29 -15.24
N SER A 26 -13.96 3.21 -14.99
CA SER A 26 -14.74 3.87 -16.05
C SER A 26 -14.23 5.28 -16.30
N LYS A 27 -14.26 5.72 -17.57
CA LYS A 27 -13.87 7.09 -17.96
C LYS A 27 -14.59 8.14 -17.11
N GLY A 28 -13.85 9.15 -16.65
CA GLY A 28 -14.34 10.25 -15.83
C GLY A 28 -14.41 9.96 -14.33
N GLU A 29 -14.20 8.71 -13.90
CA GLU A 29 -14.12 8.36 -12.49
C GLU A 29 -12.97 9.08 -11.80
N ARG A 30 -13.25 9.61 -10.61
CA ARG A 30 -12.23 10.06 -9.68
C ARG A 30 -11.63 8.84 -9.00
N ILE A 31 -10.30 8.73 -8.99
CA ILE A 31 -9.59 7.57 -8.46
C ILE A 31 -8.51 8.01 -7.47
N ALA A 32 -8.51 7.43 -6.27
CA ALA A 32 -7.40 7.60 -5.34
C ALA A 32 -6.23 6.71 -5.74
N VAL A 33 -5.03 7.28 -5.80
CA VAL A 33 -3.78 6.53 -5.91
C VAL A 33 -3.13 6.52 -4.54
N LYS A 34 -3.40 5.47 -3.77
CA LYS A 34 -2.83 5.30 -2.44
C LYS A 34 -1.37 4.90 -2.58
N VAL A 35 -0.45 5.76 -2.12
CA VAL A 35 0.99 5.54 -2.24
C VAL A 35 1.74 6.16 -1.06
N HIS A 36 2.81 5.52 -0.60
CA HIS A 36 3.72 6.11 0.39
C HIS A 36 4.77 6.97 -0.32
N MET A 37 4.92 8.23 0.09
CA MET A 37 5.78 9.20 -0.60
C MET A 37 7.20 9.29 -0.01
N GLY A 38 7.62 8.26 0.74
CA GLY A 38 8.94 8.12 1.36
C GLY A 38 9.06 8.76 2.75
N GLU A 39 10.07 8.33 3.49
CA GLU A 39 10.49 8.92 4.78
C GLU A 39 11.81 9.65 4.55
N ALA A 40 12.03 10.80 5.21
CA ALA A 40 13.08 11.76 4.81
C ALA A 40 14.51 11.19 4.73
N ARG A 41 14.81 10.12 5.49
CA ARG A 41 16.13 9.45 5.50
C ARG A 41 16.13 8.08 4.83
N ASN A 42 14.99 7.63 4.33
CA ASN A 42 14.84 6.35 3.68
C ASN A 42 14.94 6.52 2.17
N GLN A 43 15.91 5.87 1.55
CA GLN A 43 16.12 5.97 0.10
C GLN A 43 15.28 4.97 -0.72
N TYR A 44 14.65 3.97 -0.09
CA TYR A 44 14.01 2.87 -0.81
C TYR A 44 12.48 2.95 -0.71
N TYR A 45 11.91 3.98 -1.31
CA TYR A 45 10.48 4.15 -1.60
C TYR A 45 10.27 4.18 -3.12
N ILE A 46 9.03 3.97 -3.57
CA ILE A 46 8.70 4.05 -5.02
C ILE A 46 8.88 5.49 -5.47
N LYS A 47 9.75 5.70 -6.47
CA LYS A 47 10.16 7.04 -6.88
C LYS A 47 9.05 7.78 -7.63
N ALA A 48 8.96 9.09 -7.40
CA ALA A 48 7.99 9.97 -8.07
C ALA A 48 7.91 9.80 -9.59
N PRO A 49 9.02 9.60 -10.35
CA PRO A 49 8.94 9.32 -11.79
C PRO A 49 8.20 8.02 -12.16
N ILE A 50 8.27 6.97 -11.32
CA ILE A 50 7.50 5.74 -11.52
C ILE A 50 6.02 6.00 -11.30
N ILE A 51 5.69 6.75 -10.24
CA ILE A 51 4.31 7.15 -9.96
C ILE A 51 3.74 8.05 -11.06
N LYS A 52 4.55 8.95 -11.64
CA LYS A 52 4.15 9.74 -12.81
C LYS A 52 3.76 8.85 -13.99
N ARG A 53 4.51 7.79 -14.28
CA ARG A 53 4.17 6.82 -15.35
C ARG A 53 2.82 6.15 -15.09
N ILE A 54 2.55 5.76 -13.84
CA ILE A 54 1.24 5.22 -13.43
C ILE A 54 0.13 6.26 -13.64
N VAL A 55 0.32 7.49 -13.18
CA VAL A 55 -0.66 8.58 -13.32
C VAL A 55 -0.96 8.86 -14.80
N ASN A 56 0.04 8.91 -15.66
CA ASN A 56 -0.15 9.11 -17.10
C ASN A 56 -1.07 8.04 -17.71
N VAL A 57 -0.90 6.76 -17.34
CA VAL A 57 -1.78 5.68 -17.82
C VAL A 57 -3.22 5.89 -17.36
N LEU A 58 -3.44 6.34 -16.12
CA LEU A 58 -4.78 6.64 -15.61
C LEU A 58 -5.42 7.81 -16.38
N GLU A 59 -4.66 8.87 -16.65
CA GLU A 59 -5.12 10.02 -17.44
C GLU A 59 -5.41 9.67 -18.90
N GLU A 60 -4.59 8.82 -19.54
CA GLU A 60 -4.81 8.30 -20.89
C GLU A 60 -6.12 7.50 -21.01
N LEU A 61 -6.48 6.77 -19.95
CA LEU A 61 -7.78 6.07 -19.84
C LEU A 61 -8.94 7.02 -19.50
N GLY A 62 -8.66 8.32 -19.32
CA GLY A 62 -9.62 9.36 -19.02
C GLY A 62 -10.13 9.37 -17.58
N LEU A 63 -9.36 8.78 -16.64
CA LEU A 63 -9.63 8.85 -15.21
C LEU A 63 -9.13 10.18 -14.63
N LYS A 64 -9.59 10.52 -13.42
CA LYS A 64 -9.19 11.73 -12.69
C LYS A 64 -8.43 11.32 -11.41
N PRO A 65 -7.12 11.01 -11.50
CA PRO A 65 -6.35 10.56 -10.37
C PRO A 65 -6.05 11.68 -9.37
N PHE A 66 -5.81 11.30 -8.12
CA PHE A 66 -5.11 12.11 -7.14
C PHE A 66 -4.26 11.19 -6.26
N LEU A 67 -3.06 11.61 -5.88
CA LEU A 67 -2.26 10.84 -4.93
C LEU A 67 -2.82 11.04 -3.51
N PHE A 68 -2.80 9.98 -2.72
CA PHE A 68 -3.30 10.01 -1.35
C PHE A 68 -2.38 9.29 -0.37
N ASP A 69 -2.19 9.89 0.81
CA ASP A 69 -1.68 9.22 2.01
C ASP A 69 -2.12 9.97 3.29
N SER A 70 -1.85 9.39 4.46
CA SER A 70 -2.12 10.04 5.75
C SER A 70 -0.87 10.19 6.62
N ILE A 71 -0.90 11.17 7.53
CA ILE A 71 0.22 11.48 8.43
C ILE A 71 0.51 10.34 9.42
N VAL A 72 1.74 10.23 9.91
CA VAL A 72 2.15 9.14 10.81
C VAL A 72 1.89 9.44 12.29
N LEU A 73 1.87 8.38 13.11
CA LEU A 73 1.73 8.47 14.57
C LEU A 73 3.02 8.90 15.28
N TYR A 74 4.18 8.45 14.79
CA TYR A 74 5.46 8.74 15.43
C TYR A 74 5.96 10.13 15.05
N ARG A 75 6.71 10.77 15.95
CA ARG A 75 7.31 12.08 15.67
C ARG A 75 8.34 11.99 14.54
N GLY A 76 8.29 12.92 13.61
CA GLY A 76 9.18 12.92 12.44
C GLY A 76 8.84 13.98 11.41
N GLU A 77 9.21 13.72 10.16
CA GLU A 77 8.98 14.63 9.02
C GLU A 77 7.64 14.38 8.32
N ARG A 78 6.79 13.52 8.90
CA ARG A 78 5.47 13.17 8.38
C ARG A 78 4.36 13.15 9.44
N ASP A 79 4.66 13.65 10.64
CA ASP A 79 3.73 13.67 11.78
C ASP A 79 2.73 14.84 11.72
N THR A 80 2.89 15.76 10.77
CA THR A 80 1.91 16.79 10.42
C THR A 80 1.75 16.87 8.90
N VAL A 81 0.59 17.38 8.46
CA VAL A 81 0.27 17.53 7.03
C VAL A 81 1.34 18.39 6.33
N GLU A 82 1.71 19.53 6.93
CA GLU A 82 2.70 20.45 6.36
C GLU A 82 4.08 19.78 6.18
N LYS A 83 4.55 19.06 7.20
CA LYS A 83 5.84 18.37 7.12
C LYS A 83 5.81 17.24 6.09
N TYR A 84 4.70 16.52 6.00
CA TYR A 84 4.60 15.46 5.00
C TYR A 84 4.59 16.04 3.58
N TYR A 85 3.91 17.16 3.31
CA TYR A 85 4.05 17.83 2.01
C TYR A 85 5.50 18.23 1.71
N LYS A 86 6.24 18.74 2.68
CA LYS A 86 7.68 19.06 2.51
C LYS A 86 8.50 17.80 2.20
N THR A 87 8.24 16.69 2.90
CA THR A 87 8.92 15.40 2.63
C THR A 87 8.59 14.87 1.24
N ALA A 88 7.32 14.91 0.84
CA ALA A 88 6.87 14.53 -0.50
C ALA A 88 7.57 15.38 -1.57
N GLU A 89 7.62 16.71 -1.40
CA GLU A 89 8.30 17.63 -2.32
C GLU A 89 9.80 17.32 -2.43
N MET A 90 10.50 17.11 -1.31
CA MET A 90 11.92 16.70 -1.30
C MET A 90 12.16 15.41 -2.10
N HIS A 91 11.19 14.50 -2.09
CA HIS A 91 11.23 13.25 -2.84
C HIS A 91 10.71 13.36 -4.29
N GLY A 92 10.37 14.57 -4.75
CA GLY A 92 9.92 14.86 -6.10
C GLY A 92 8.42 14.72 -6.34
N PHE A 93 7.63 14.49 -5.29
CA PHE A 93 6.17 14.47 -5.35
C PHE A 93 5.61 15.89 -5.23
N THR A 94 5.52 16.58 -6.37
CA THR A 94 4.78 17.84 -6.50
C THR A 94 3.66 17.66 -7.52
N GLU A 95 2.55 18.40 -7.37
CA GLU A 95 1.42 18.31 -8.32
C GLU A 95 1.86 18.63 -9.75
N GLU A 96 2.82 19.55 -9.93
CA GLU A 96 3.41 19.87 -11.24
C GLU A 96 4.13 18.67 -11.86
N LYS A 97 4.98 17.97 -11.08
CA LYS A 97 5.77 16.83 -11.59
C LYS A 97 4.92 15.59 -11.80
N ILE A 98 3.96 15.34 -10.91
CA ILE A 98 3.07 14.18 -10.96
C ILE A 98 1.93 14.42 -11.97
N GLY A 99 1.50 15.66 -12.17
CA GLY A 99 0.39 16.02 -13.06
C GLY A 99 -1.00 15.83 -12.46
N CYS A 100 -1.11 15.46 -11.18
CA CYS A 100 -2.39 15.34 -10.50
C CYS A 100 -2.34 15.90 -9.07
N PRO A 101 -3.49 16.18 -8.44
CA PRO A 101 -3.52 16.64 -7.06
C PRO A 101 -2.85 15.65 -6.11
N ILE A 102 -2.23 16.19 -5.05
CA ILE A 102 -1.67 15.40 -3.96
C ILE A 102 -2.45 15.73 -2.70
N VAL A 103 -2.93 14.71 -2.01
CA VAL A 103 -3.78 14.87 -0.83
C VAL A 103 -3.17 14.12 0.34
N ILE A 104 -2.77 14.88 1.36
CA ILE A 104 -2.29 14.35 2.63
C ILE A 104 -3.33 14.66 3.70
N SER A 105 -3.83 13.61 4.38
CA SER A 105 -4.94 13.74 5.34
C SER A 105 -4.55 13.42 6.77
N ASP A 106 -5.22 14.10 7.70
CA ASP A 106 -5.17 13.89 9.15
C ASP A 106 -6.58 13.83 9.77
N LYS A 107 -7.64 13.84 8.94
CA LYS A 107 -9.04 13.90 9.37
C LYS A 107 -9.81 12.68 8.89
N GLY A 108 -10.51 12.03 9.81
CA GLY A 108 -11.24 10.81 9.54
C GLY A 108 -12.73 10.91 9.86
N ILE A 109 -13.46 9.93 9.35
CA ILE A 109 -14.83 9.59 9.75
C ILE A 109 -14.84 8.22 10.41
N ASP A 110 -15.78 8.02 11.32
CA ASP A 110 -15.86 6.78 12.09
C ASP A 110 -16.52 5.68 11.28
N ILE A 111 -15.80 4.59 11.08
CA ILE A 111 -16.30 3.33 10.52
C ILE A 111 -16.13 2.25 11.58
N LYS A 112 -17.24 1.64 11.99
CA LYS A 112 -17.24 0.57 12.98
C LYS A 112 -16.80 -0.73 12.35
N THR A 113 -15.81 -1.38 12.94
CA THR A 113 -15.39 -2.74 12.63
C THR A 113 -15.83 -3.69 13.74
N LYS A 114 -15.37 -4.94 13.70
CA LYS A 114 -15.73 -5.95 14.68
C LYS A 114 -15.26 -5.58 16.09
N ASP A 115 -14.01 -5.17 16.22
CA ASP A 115 -13.35 -4.99 17.52
C ASP A 115 -12.94 -3.52 17.81
N MET A 116 -12.97 -2.63 16.81
CA MET A 116 -12.64 -1.21 17.00
C MET A 116 -13.46 -0.24 16.12
N THR A 117 -13.42 1.05 16.46
CA THR A 117 -13.83 2.11 15.54
C THR A 117 -12.59 2.60 14.79
N VAL A 118 -12.66 2.56 13.46
CA VAL A 118 -11.58 3.04 12.59
C VAL A 118 -11.96 4.42 12.06
N HIS A 119 -11.09 5.40 12.27
CA HIS A 119 -11.17 6.76 11.77
C HIS A 119 -10.57 6.79 10.36
N VAL A 120 -11.37 6.43 9.35
CA VAL A 120 -10.96 6.38 7.94
C VAL A 120 -10.88 7.78 7.37
N CYS A 121 -9.80 8.12 6.68
CA CYS A 121 -9.61 9.45 6.10
C CYS A 121 -10.76 9.81 5.15
N LYS A 122 -11.36 10.98 5.37
CA LYS A 122 -12.58 11.43 4.67
C LYS A 122 -12.44 11.45 3.14
N GLU A 123 -11.24 11.68 2.63
CA GLU A 123 -11.03 11.75 1.17
C GLU A 123 -11.18 10.40 0.47
N LEU A 124 -11.17 9.31 1.24
CA LEU A 124 -11.41 7.96 0.78
C LEU A 124 -12.87 7.52 0.87
N THR A 125 -13.76 8.33 1.47
CA THR A 125 -15.14 7.87 1.77
C THR A 125 -16.14 8.31 0.70
N ASP A 126 -15.76 9.27 -0.13
CA ASP A 126 -16.61 9.86 -1.18
C ASP A 126 -16.20 9.41 -2.59
N ILE A 127 -15.47 8.29 -2.71
CA ILE A 127 -14.97 7.76 -3.98
C ILE A 127 -15.14 6.25 -4.06
N ASP A 128 -15.46 5.75 -5.26
CA ASP A 128 -15.72 4.32 -5.48
C ASP A 128 -14.49 3.54 -5.99
N SER A 129 -13.48 4.25 -6.48
CA SER A 129 -12.34 3.67 -7.22
C SER A 129 -11.00 3.98 -6.55
N MET A 130 -10.16 2.96 -6.33
CA MET A 130 -8.80 3.12 -5.79
C MET A 130 -7.78 2.27 -6.55
N LEU A 131 -6.59 2.85 -6.74
CA LEU A 131 -5.38 2.15 -7.10
C LEU A 131 -4.43 2.16 -5.89
N VAL A 132 -4.08 0.99 -5.36
CA VAL A 132 -3.14 0.86 -4.24
C VAL A 132 -1.76 0.51 -4.78
N VAL A 133 -0.78 1.38 -4.53
CA VAL A 133 0.60 1.21 -4.98
C VAL A 133 1.50 1.03 -3.77
N SER A 134 1.97 -0.21 -3.58
CA SER A 134 2.71 -0.61 -2.38
C SER A 134 4.11 -1.10 -2.71
N HIS A 135 5.00 -0.97 -1.74
CA HIS A 135 6.38 -1.43 -1.81
C HIS A 135 6.59 -2.59 -0.83
N VAL A 136 6.94 -3.77 -1.34
CA VAL A 136 7.18 -4.94 -0.51
C VAL A 136 8.50 -4.80 0.25
N LYS A 137 8.40 -4.83 1.59
CA LYS A 137 9.51 -4.59 2.53
C LYS A 137 9.36 -5.46 3.76
N GLY A 138 10.42 -5.64 4.54
CA GLY A 138 10.27 -6.12 5.91
C GLY A 138 9.59 -5.07 6.82
N HIS A 139 8.94 -5.50 7.89
CA HIS A 139 8.28 -4.62 8.86
C HIS A 139 8.35 -5.20 10.27
N CYS A 140 8.76 -4.38 11.25
CA CYS A 140 9.00 -4.84 12.62
C CYS A 140 7.75 -5.36 13.34
N CYS A 141 6.57 -4.80 13.05
CA CYS A 141 5.31 -5.19 13.72
C CYS A 141 4.46 -6.19 12.95
N TYR A 142 4.80 -6.52 11.69
CA TYR A 142 3.92 -7.29 10.80
C TYR A 142 4.67 -8.32 9.94
N GLY A 143 5.97 -8.52 10.21
CA GLY A 143 6.90 -9.29 9.37
C GLY A 143 7.26 -8.58 8.06
N PHE A 144 6.26 -8.14 7.30
CA PHE A 144 6.42 -7.41 6.04
C PHE A 144 5.39 -6.28 5.88
N GLY A 145 5.67 -5.36 4.97
CA GLY A 145 4.73 -4.37 4.48
C GLY A 145 4.33 -4.67 3.04
N GLY A 146 3.03 -4.77 2.78
CA GLY A 146 2.43 -4.94 1.46
C GLY A 146 1.20 -4.03 1.29
N ALA A 147 0.26 -4.44 0.45
CA ALA A 147 -0.99 -3.72 0.21
C ALA A 147 -1.84 -3.57 1.46
N ILE A 148 -1.98 -4.64 2.26
CA ILE A 148 -2.76 -4.63 3.51
C ILE A 148 -2.21 -3.57 4.45
N LYS A 149 -0.90 -3.62 4.74
CA LYS A 149 -0.24 -2.63 5.59
C LYS A 149 -0.32 -1.21 5.02
N ASN A 150 -0.09 -1.04 3.72
CA ASN A 150 -0.11 0.28 3.09
C ASN A 150 -1.49 0.95 3.23
N LEU A 151 -2.55 0.16 3.03
CA LEU A 151 -3.92 0.64 3.11
C LEU A 151 -4.40 0.80 4.56
N GLY A 152 -4.26 -0.24 5.38
CA GLY A 152 -4.71 -0.25 6.77
C GLY A 152 -3.99 0.76 7.67
N MET A 153 -2.77 1.18 7.32
CA MET A 153 -2.08 2.26 8.04
C MET A 153 -2.16 3.61 7.34
N GLY A 154 -2.15 3.65 6.01
CA GLY A 154 -2.11 4.91 5.27
C GLY A 154 -3.48 5.48 4.91
N GLY A 155 -4.56 4.72 5.13
CA GLY A 155 -5.94 5.13 4.87
C GLY A 155 -6.67 5.72 6.08
N VAL A 156 -6.01 5.80 7.24
CA VAL A 156 -6.64 6.14 8.53
C VAL A 156 -5.87 7.24 9.26
N THR A 157 -6.50 7.86 10.24
CA THR A 157 -5.87 8.92 11.06
C THR A 157 -4.90 8.38 12.11
N PRO A 158 -4.03 9.23 12.69
CA PRO A 158 -3.14 8.82 13.78
C PRO A 158 -3.84 8.17 14.98
N GLU A 159 -5.08 8.56 15.29
CA GLU A 159 -5.87 7.96 16.37
C GLU A 159 -6.05 6.46 16.14
N SER A 160 -6.54 6.05 14.97
CA SER A 160 -6.67 4.62 14.66
C SER A 160 -5.33 3.92 14.52
N LYS A 161 -4.29 4.60 14.02
CA LYS A 161 -2.94 4.02 13.99
C LYS A 161 -2.48 3.66 15.40
N LYS A 162 -2.79 4.48 16.41
CA LYS A 162 -2.47 4.17 17.80
C LYS A 162 -3.23 2.93 18.27
N ASP A 163 -4.52 2.86 17.98
CA ASP A 163 -5.36 1.73 18.39
C ASP A 163 -4.91 0.39 17.79
N ILE A 164 -4.50 0.39 16.52
CA ILE A 164 -3.95 -0.79 15.84
C ILE A 164 -2.65 -1.31 16.50
N HIS A 165 -1.90 -0.45 17.21
CA HIS A 165 -0.64 -0.83 17.88
C HIS A 165 -0.79 -1.09 19.40
N ASN A 166 -2.01 -1.14 19.94
CA ASN A 166 -2.23 -1.28 21.39
C ASN A 166 -2.23 -2.73 21.92
N GLY A 167 -1.92 -3.73 21.08
CA GLY A 167 -2.05 -5.17 21.39
C GLY A 167 -0.77 -6.01 21.19
N GLY A 168 -0.90 -7.32 21.42
CA GLY A 168 0.15 -8.31 21.06
C GLY A 168 0.18 -8.59 19.54
N GLN A 169 1.19 -9.32 19.04
CA GLN A 169 1.40 -9.53 17.58
C GLN A 169 0.11 -9.89 16.81
N ALA A 170 -0.50 -11.03 17.14
CA ALA A 170 -1.73 -11.50 16.48
C ALA A 170 -2.90 -10.51 16.56
N GLU A 171 -3.01 -9.77 17.67
CA GLU A 171 -4.02 -8.74 17.84
C GLU A 171 -3.73 -7.53 16.95
N THR A 172 -2.47 -7.12 16.82
CA THR A 172 -2.09 -6.02 15.92
C THR A 172 -2.29 -6.36 14.44
N ASP A 173 -2.09 -7.61 14.01
CA ASP A 173 -2.39 -8.04 12.64
C ASP A 173 -3.89 -8.09 12.36
N ASP A 174 -4.72 -8.56 13.31
CA ASP A 174 -6.18 -8.55 13.20
C ASP A 174 -6.70 -7.11 13.10
N LEU A 175 -6.26 -6.21 14.00
CA LEU A 175 -6.63 -4.80 13.96
C LEU A 175 -6.15 -4.10 12.68
N LEU A 176 -4.98 -4.46 12.15
CA LEU A 176 -4.53 -3.96 10.85
C LEU A 176 -5.46 -4.41 9.71
N ALA A 177 -5.87 -5.67 9.72
CA ALA A 177 -6.80 -6.22 8.73
C ALA A 177 -8.20 -5.57 8.85
N GLN A 178 -8.69 -5.34 10.07
CA GLN A 178 -9.93 -4.60 10.32
C GLN A 178 -9.84 -3.14 9.84
N SER A 179 -8.68 -2.50 10.02
CA SER A 179 -8.44 -1.16 9.48
C SER A 179 -8.49 -1.15 7.94
N ALA A 180 -7.85 -2.12 7.29
CA ALA A 180 -7.93 -2.27 5.83
C ALA A 180 -9.38 -2.54 5.38
N GLN A 181 -10.14 -3.36 6.11
CA GLN A 181 -11.57 -3.60 5.85
C GLN A 181 -12.39 -2.32 5.93
N ALA A 182 -12.19 -1.51 6.97
CA ALA A 182 -12.89 -0.25 7.13
C ALA A 182 -12.64 0.69 5.95
N VAL A 183 -11.37 0.84 5.53
CA VAL A 183 -11.01 1.64 4.36
C VAL A 183 -11.68 1.10 3.09
N LEU A 184 -11.67 -0.21 2.87
CA LEU A 184 -12.23 -0.84 1.67
C LEU A 184 -13.76 -0.83 1.60
N SER A 185 -14.44 -0.70 2.73
CA SER A 185 -15.91 -0.76 2.80
C SER A 185 -16.64 0.30 1.94
N GLY A 186 -15.95 1.41 1.62
CA GLY A 186 -16.46 2.47 0.73
C GLY A 186 -16.18 2.25 -0.76
N PHE A 187 -15.33 1.28 -1.12
CA PHE A 187 -14.84 1.11 -2.49
C PHE A 187 -15.54 -0.03 -3.21
N LYS A 188 -15.87 0.21 -4.48
CA LYS A 188 -16.45 -0.79 -5.39
C LYS A 188 -15.38 -1.42 -6.28
N LYS A 189 -14.33 -0.66 -6.59
CA LYS A 189 -13.31 -1.07 -7.56
C LYS A 189 -11.93 -0.74 -7.00
N VAL A 190 -11.15 -1.77 -6.71
CA VAL A 190 -9.79 -1.60 -6.23
C VAL A 190 -8.85 -2.44 -7.07
N PHE A 191 -7.72 -1.84 -7.42
CA PHE A 191 -6.64 -2.53 -8.11
C PHE A 191 -5.35 -2.32 -7.34
N TYR A 192 -4.52 -3.36 -7.26
CA TYR A 192 -3.33 -3.39 -6.43
C TYR A 192 -2.09 -3.57 -7.30
N ILE A 193 -1.04 -2.83 -6.95
CA ILE A 193 0.30 -2.95 -7.52
C ILE A 193 1.28 -3.11 -6.36
N ASN A 194 1.95 -4.26 -6.30
CA ASN A 194 3.05 -4.49 -5.37
C ASN A 194 4.38 -4.43 -6.13
N PHE A 195 5.24 -3.50 -5.72
CA PHE A 195 6.62 -3.42 -6.19
C PHE A 195 7.49 -4.32 -5.31
N LEU A 196 8.09 -5.35 -5.90
CA LEU A 196 9.03 -6.28 -5.28
C LEU A 196 10.46 -5.98 -5.76
N ILE A 197 10.89 -4.75 -5.52
CA ILE A 197 12.23 -4.24 -5.83
C ILE A 197 12.83 -3.65 -4.55
N ASP A 198 14.14 -3.53 -4.45
CA ASP A 198 14.84 -2.92 -3.31
C ASP A 198 14.24 -3.37 -1.96
N ILE A 199 14.03 -4.68 -1.80
CA ILE A 199 13.32 -5.26 -0.65
C ILE A 199 14.24 -5.13 0.56
N ALA A 200 14.05 -4.06 1.32
CA ALA A 200 14.88 -3.70 2.46
C ALA A 200 14.41 -4.41 3.74
N LYS A 201 15.32 -4.54 4.70
CA LYS A 201 15.05 -5.11 6.02
C LYS A 201 13.89 -4.39 6.70
N ASN A 202 13.92 -3.06 6.70
CA ASN A 202 12.90 -2.23 7.35
C ASN A 202 11.99 -1.56 6.30
N CYS A 203 10.79 -1.22 6.75
CA CYS A 203 9.78 -0.59 5.93
C CYS A 203 10.22 0.81 5.48
N ASP A 204 9.69 1.28 4.36
CA ASP A 204 9.89 2.64 3.82
C ASP A 204 9.32 3.74 4.74
N CYS A 205 8.50 3.37 5.74
CA CYS A 205 8.12 4.28 6.82
C CYS A 205 9.19 4.43 7.91
N ALA A 206 10.20 3.56 7.99
CA ALA A 206 11.30 3.73 8.93
C ALA A 206 12.32 4.71 8.36
N ASN A 207 12.99 5.49 9.23
CA ASN A 207 14.08 6.37 8.81
C ASN A 207 15.26 5.59 8.22
N ASP A 208 15.59 4.44 8.82
CA ASP A 208 16.65 3.55 8.33
C ASP A 208 16.02 2.31 7.70
N ALA A 209 16.24 2.14 6.40
CA ALA A 209 15.77 0.98 5.66
C ALA A 209 16.55 -0.31 6.00
N GLY A 210 17.79 -0.18 6.51
CA GLY A 210 18.71 -1.28 6.64
C GLY A 210 19.15 -1.88 5.30
N PRO A 211 19.73 -3.09 5.30
CA PRO A 211 20.21 -3.74 4.07
C PRO A 211 19.06 -4.21 3.19
N ILE A 212 19.34 -4.39 1.90
CA ILE A 212 18.48 -5.16 0.99
C ILE A 212 18.59 -6.65 1.36
N VAL A 213 17.45 -7.33 1.47
CA VAL A 213 17.35 -8.70 2.02
C VAL A 213 16.92 -9.74 0.98
N ALA A 214 16.44 -9.31 -0.19
CA ALA A 214 16.09 -10.17 -1.32
C ALA A 214 16.37 -9.45 -2.65
N ASP A 215 16.57 -10.22 -3.72
CA ASP A 215 16.82 -9.66 -5.05
C ASP A 215 15.53 -9.08 -5.63
N ASN A 216 15.66 -8.17 -6.61
CA ASN A 216 14.52 -7.62 -7.33
C ASN A 216 13.77 -8.75 -8.05
N ILE A 217 12.47 -8.89 -7.75
CA ILE A 217 11.59 -9.89 -8.34
C ILE A 217 10.79 -9.28 -9.51
N GLY A 218 10.27 -8.06 -9.32
CA GLY A 218 9.46 -7.39 -10.33
C GLY A 218 8.29 -6.59 -9.75
N ILE A 219 7.22 -6.47 -10.54
CA ILE A 219 6.00 -5.74 -10.21
C ILE A 219 4.83 -6.71 -10.39
N LEU A 220 4.07 -6.87 -9.32
CA LEU A 220 2.91 -7.74 -9.26
C LEU A 220 1.63 -6.90 -9.32
N PHE A 221 0.65 -7.35 -10.09
CA PHE A 221 -0.62 -6.68 -10.27
C PHE A 221 -1.79 -7.63 -9.97
N GLY A 222 -2.87 -7.12 -9.40
CA GLY A 222 -4.06 -7.92 -9.10
C GLY A 222 -5.25 -7.10 -8.58
N ILE A 223 -6.41 -7.76 -8.46
CA ILE A 223 -7.67 -7.18 -7.93
C ILE A 223 -7.99 -7.64 -6.50
N ASP A 224 -7.19 -8.55 -5.94
CA ASP A 224 -7.44 -9.19 -4.65
C ASP A 224 -6.26 -8.89 -3.72
N ILE A 225 -6.56 -8.22 -2.60
CA ILE A 225 -5.55 -7.74 -1.65
C ILE A 225 -4.87 -8.89 -0.90
N VAL A 226 -5.59 -9.98 -0.63
CA VAL A 226 -5.08 -11.15 0.08
C VAL A 226 -4.15 -11.92 -0.85
N ALA A 227 -4.60 -12.18 -2.08
CA ALA A 227 -3.83 -12.90 -3.09
C ALA A 227 -2.52 -12.20 -3.42
N ILE A 228 -2.53 -10.88 -3.66
CA ILE A 228 -1.34 -10.14 -4.09
C ILE A 228 -0.27 -10.09 -2.99
N ASP A 229 -0.69 -9.93 -1.72
CA ASP A 229 0.22 -9.93 -0.59
C ASP A 229 0.75 -11.34 -0.28
N LYS A 230 -0.11 -12.36 -0.33
CA LYS A 230 0.30 -13.77 -0.23
C LYS A 230 1.35 -14.13 -1.28
N ALA A 231 1.06 -13.83 -2.54
CA ALA A 231 1.98 -14.05 -3.65
C ALA A 231 3.29 -13.27 -3.47
N SER A 232 3.23 -12.07 -2.91
CA SER A 232 4.42 -11.26 -2.66
C SER A 232 5.36 -11.92 -1.65
N VAL A 233 4.85 -12.39 -0.52
CA VAL A 233 5.65 -13.13 0.48
C VAL A 233 6.19 -14.42 -0.12
N ASP A 234 5.36 -15.18 -0.83
CA ASP A 234 5.76 -16.46 -1.44
C ASP A 234 6.89 -16.29 -2.46
N LEU A 235 6.83 -15.24 -3.29
CA LEU A 235 7.87 -14.92 -4.27
C LEU A 235 9.20 -14.58 -3.59
N VAL A 236 9.18 -13.83 -2.48
CA VAL A 236 10.39 -13.56 -1.68
C VAL A 236 10.92 -14.85 -1.08
N TYR A 237 10.03 -15.72 -0.57
CA TYR A 237 10.44 -16.96 0.12
C TYR A 237 11.00 -18.02 -0.81
N LYS A 238 10.62 -17.99 -2.10
CA LYS A 238 11.29 -18.79 -3.14
C LYS A 238 12.79 -18.48 -3.25
N GLN A 239 13.21 -17.24 -2.96
CA GLN A 239 14.62 -16.84 -2.96
C GLN A 239 15.27 -16.96 -1.58
N LYS A 240 14.56 -16.52 -0.54
CA LYS A 240 15.05 -16.38 0.84
C LYS A 240 13.97 -16.82 1.83
N SER A 241 13.83 -18.13 2.00
CA SER A 241 12.80 -18.71 2.88
C SER A 241 12.88 -18.18 4.31
N GLY A 242 11.74 -17.73 4.80
CA GLY A 242 11.55 -17.26 6.17
C GLY A 242 12.37 -16.02 6.52
N VAL A 243 12.68 -15.16 5.54
CA VAL A 243 13.55 -13.99 5.77
C VAL A 243 12.90 -12.96 6.67
N PHE A 244 11.58 -12.78 6.62
CA PHE A 244 10.90 -11.75 7.41
C PHE A 244 10.81 -12.14 8.88
N GLU A 245 10.49 -13.40 9.20
CA GLU A 245 10.45 -13.91 10.58
C GLU A 245 11.85 -13.87 11.20
N LYS A 246 12.90 -14.24 10.44
CA LYS A 246 14.29 -14.15 10.92
C LYS A 246 14.71 -12.72 11.26
N LEU A 247 14.13 -11.72 10.61
CA LEU A 247 14.50 -10.31 10.80
C LEU A 247 13.69 -9.62 11.88
N HIS A 248 12.41 -10.00 12.04
CA HIS A 248 11.44 -9.26 12.83
C HIS A 248 10.73 -10.10 13.91
N ASP A 249 11.01 -11.41 14.00
CA ASP A 249 10.37 -12.34 14.94
C ASP A 249 8.83 -12.28 14.87
N HIS A 250 8.31 -12.15 13.65
CA HIS A 250 6.89 -11.96 13.37
C HIS A 250 6.49 -12.70 12.10
N ASP A 251 5.41 -13.47 12.15
CA ASP A 251 4.89 -14.22 11.00
C ASP A 251 4.16 -13.29 10.02
N PRO A 252 4.69 -13.07 8.79
CA PRO A 252 4.07 -12.17 7.83
C PRO A 252 2.73 -12.69 7.29
N TYR A 253 2.41 -13.96 7.46
CA TYR A 253 1.13 -14.51 7.00
C TYR A 253 -0.04 -14.19 7.95
N LEU A 254 0.20 -13.65 9.15
CA LEU A 254 -0.88 -13.28 10.07
C LEU A 254 -1.79 -12.19 9.49
N GLN A 255 -1.25 -11.06 9.03
CA GLN A 255 -2.06 -10.00 8.39
C GLN A 255 -2.86 -10.52 7.17
N ILE A 256 -2.30 -11.47 6.41
CA ILE A 256 -2.95 -12.09 5.25
C ILE A 256 -4.11 -12.98 5.71
N LYS A 257 -3.86 -13.84 6.69
CA LYS A 257 -4.86 -14.75 7.27
C LYS A 257 -6.05 -13.97 7.82
N TYR A 258 -5.82 -12.95 8.65
CA TYR A 258 -6.92 -12.15 9.21
C TYR A 258 -7.68 -11.37 8.14
N SER A 259 -6.99 -10.86 7.12
CA SER A 259 -7.64 -10.20 5.98
C SER A 259 -8.58 -11.15 5.22
N LYS A 260 -8.19 -12.42 5.03
CA LYS A 260 -9.07 -13.45 4.47
C LYS A 260 -10.25 -13.77 5.39
N GLU A 261 -10.02 -13.96 6.69
CA GLU A 261 -11.08 -14.25 7.67
C GLU A 261 -12.13 -13.13 7.72
N LEU A 262 -11.72 -11.88 7.46
CA LEU A 262 -12.60 -10.71 7.32
C LEU A 262 -13.26 -10.58 5.94
N GLY A 263 -13.00 -11.51 5.02
CA GLY A 263 -13.60 -11.57 3.68
C GLY A 263 -13.02 -10.56 2.69
N LEU A 264 -11.79 -10.08 2.88
CA LEU A 264 -11.17 -9.09 1.99
C LEU A 264 -10.63 -9.70 0.67
N GLY A 265 -10.51 -11.01 0.60
CA GLY A 265 -9.99 -11.70 -0.58
C GLY A 265 -9.62 -13.15 -0.30
N GLU A 266 -8.98 -13.78 -1.27
CA GLU A 266 -8.61 -15.20 -1.24
C GLU A 266 -7.10 -15.41 -1.31
N GLU A 267 -6.60 -16.43 -0.60
CA GLU A 267 -5.17 -16.80 -0.63
C GLU A 267 -4.75 -17.53 -1.91
N GLU A 268 -5.69 -18.19 -2.59
CA GLU A 268 -5.37 -18.97 -3.78
C GLU A 268 -5.18 -18.05 -4.97
N TYR A 269 -4.00 -18.13 -5.60
CA TYR A 269 -3.65 -17.33 -6.76
C TYR A 269 -2.92 -18.14 -7.83
N ASP A 270 -2.93 -17.63 -9.06
CA ASP A 270 -2.05 -18.03 -10.13
C ASP A 270 -1.32 -16.80 -10.70
N ILE A 271 -0.07 -16.97 -11.12
CA ILE A 271 0.77 -15.89 -11.63
C ILE A 271 1.05 -16.14 -13.11
N SER A 272 0.62 -15.18 -13.94
CA SER A 272 0.92 -15.11 -15.37
C SER A 272 1.99 -14.09 -15.73
#